data_AF-A0AB34UAQ3-F1
#
_entry.id   AF-A0AB34UAQ3-F1
#
_cell.length_a   1.000
_cell.length_b   1.000
_cell.length_c   1.000
_cell.angle_alpha   90.00
_cell.angle_beta   90.00
_cell.angle_gamma   90.00
#
_symmetry.space_group_name_H-M   'P 1'
#
loop_
_entity.id
_entity.type
_entity.pdbx_description
1 polymer ?
#
loop_
_entity_poly.entity_id
_entity_poly.type
_entity_poly.pdbx_seq_one_letter_code
_entity_poly.pdbx_strand_id
1 'polypeptide(L)'
;MTVDIEKLEALAKAATQGEWSESGSYISPTRKEGGTTYVESWRSLALVSEDADRAFIAAANPAAVLELIAELKCPMRIARHSKRLIEDLRAENAGLKTDYEACERVNAELRAECKVLKSQVQALQAEPNSYQTGYDAGRKSSASHAENWRREAQAASAKVDNLRAECEALRKIISESATACGAAVSVDCSLEFMAMLPAEIGSVVGRLRKEAAQ
;
A
#
# COMPACT_ATOMS: atom_id res chain seq x y z
N MET A 1 -24.88 -43.78 -26.41
CA MET A 1 -26.06 -44.60 -26.75
C MET A 1 -27.25 -43.66 -26.91
N THR A 2 -27.81 -43.57 -28.11
CA THR A 2 -29.11 -42.92 -28.33
C THR A 2 -30.20 -43.95 -28.07
N VAL A 3 -31.14 -43.63 -27.19
CA VAL A 3 -32.31 -44.48 -26.92
C VAL A 3 -33.31 -44.27 -28.04
N ASP A 4 -33.70 -45.36 -28.70
CA ASP A 4 -34.73 -45.36 -29.74
C ASP A 4 -36.12 -45.36 -29.07
N ILE A 5 -36.73 -44.17 -28.99
CA ILE A 5 -38.01 -43.96 -28.31
C ILE A 5 -39.16 -44.69 -29.04
N GLU A 6 -39.11 -44.76 -30.37
CA GLU A 6 -40.15 -45.44 -31.16
C GLU A 6 -40.10 -46.95 -30.93
N LYS A 7 -38.89 -47.51 -30.91
CA LYS A 7 -38.67 -48.92 -30.56
C LYS A 7 -39.12 -49.21 -29.13
N LEU A 8 -38.82 -48.33 -28.18
CA LEU A 8 -39.23 -48.50 -26.77
C LEU A 8 -40.76 -48.44 -26.63
N GLU A 9 -41.42 -47.52 -27.32
CA GLU A 9 -42.88 -47.41 -27.32
C GLU A 9 -43.54 -48.66 -27.93
N ALA A 10 -42.99 -49.18 -29.04
CA ALA A 10 -43.48 -50.40 -29.67
C ALA A 10 -43.35 -51.61 -28.74
N LEU A 11 -42.20 -51.75 -28.06
CA LEU A 11 -41.98 -52.82 -27.07
C LEU A 11 -42.94 -52.69 -25.88
N ALA A 12 -43.15 -51.48 -25.36
CA ALA A 12 -44.10 -51.26 -24.27
C ALA A 12 -45.54 -51.60 -24.69
N LYS A 13 -45.99 -51.19 -25.88
CA LYS A 13 -47.33 -51.58 -26.39
C LYS A 13 -47.49 -53.09 -26.60
N ALA A 14 -46.42 -53.79 -26.97
CA ALA A 14 -46.44 -55.24 -27.20
C ALA A 14 -46.36 -56.08 -25.91
N ALA A 15 -45.86 -55.49 -24.81
CA ALA A 15 -45.75 -56.16 -23.52
C ALA A 15 -47.13 -56.39 -22.86
N THR A 16 -47.18 -57.22 -21.82
CA THR A 16 -48.41 -57.49 -21.07
C THR A 16 -48.91 -56.22 -20.37
N GLN A 17 -50.06 -55.72 -20.81
CA GLN A 17 -50.64 -54.47 -20.28
C GLN A 17 -51.23 -54.67 -18.88
N GLY A 18 -51.50 -53.55 -18.19
CA GLY A 18 -52.10 -53.52 -16.85
C GLY A 18 -51.08 -53.24 -15.74
N GLU A 19 -51.57 -53.16 -14.50
CA GLU A 19 -50.70 -53.01 -13.34
C GLU A 19 -49.93 -54.30 -13.09
N TRP A 20 -48.65 -54.19 -12.77
CA TRP A 20 -47.84 -55.33 -12.36
C TRP A 20 -47.59 -55.24 -10.86
N SER A 21 -47.70 -56.37 -10.17
CA SER A 21 -47.34 -56.45 -8.75
C SER A 21 -46.32 -57.56 -8.52
N GLU A 22 -45.57 -57.42 -7.44
CA GLU A 22 -44.77 -58.49 -6.89
C GLU A 22 -45.65 -59.46 -6.09
N SER A 23 -45.36 -60.76 -6.22
CA SER A 23 -45.97 -61.83 -5.43
C SER A 23 -44.90 -62.91 -5.20
N GLY A 24 -44.27 -62.87 -4.02
CA GLY A 24 -43.11 -63.71 -3.73
C GLY A 24 -41.94 -63.37 -4.65
N SER A 25 -41.37 -64.36 -5.34
CA SER A 25 -40.27 -64.17 -6.31
C SER A 25 -40.72 -63.80 -7.73
N TYR A 26 -42.02 -63.58 -7.95
CA TYR A 26 -42.61 -63.40 -9.27
C TYR A 26 -43.19 -62.00 -9.46
N ILE A 27 -43.12 -61.50 -10.70
CA ILE A 27 -43.90 -60.36 -11.18
C ILE A 27 -45.08 -60.86 -11.99
N SER A 28 -46.29 -60.44 -11.65
CA SER A 28 -47.52 -60.89 -12.30
C SER A 28 -48.45 -59.71 -12.64
N PRO A 29 -49.29 -59.84 -13.67
CA PRO A 29 -50.35 -58.86 -13.94
C PRO A 29 -51.38 -58.89 -12.83
N THR A 30 -51.82 -57.71 -12.41
CA THR A 30 -52.77 -57.53 -11.32
C THR A 30 -53.80 -56.47 -11.65
N ARG A 31 -54.94 -56.59 -10.96
CA ARG A 31 -55.96 -55.54 -10.89
C ARG A 31 -56.26 -55.22 -9.45
N LYS A 32 -56.58 -53.95 -9.18
CA LYS A 32 -57.05 -53.51 -7.86
C LYS A 32 -58.54 -53.21 -7.93
N GLU A 33 -59.30 -53.82 -7.03
CA GLU A 33 -60.74 -53.61 -6.90
C GLU A 33 -61.11 -53.53 -5.42
N GLY A 34 -61.73 -52.43 -5.00
CA GLY A 34 -62.13 -52.23 -3.59
C GLY A 34 -60.97 -52.26 -2.58
N GLY A 35 -59.75 -51.89 -2.99
CA GLY A 35 -58.56 -51.96 -2.14
C GLY A 35 -57.92 -53.36 -2.03
N THR A 36 -58.49 -54.36 -2.71
CA THR A 36 -57.90 -55.70 -2.81
C THR A 36 -57.17 -55.86 -4.14
N THR A 37 -55.94 -56.38 -4.11
CA THR A 37 -55.16 -56.70 -5.31
C THR A 37 -55.43 -58.15 -5.72
N TYR A 38 -55.91 -58.34 -6.95
CA TYR A 38 -56.15 -59.65 -7.55
C TYR A 38 -55.10 -59.92 -8.62
N VAL A 39 -54.46 -61.10 -8.55
CA VAL A 39 -53.60 -61.60 -9.62
C VAL A 39 -54.49 -62.04 -10.79
N GLU A 40 -54.35 -61.38 -11.93
CA GLU A 40 -55.18 -61.68 -13.11
C GLU A 40 -54.71 -62.94 -13.82
N SER A 41 -53.43 -63.26 -13.72
CA SER A 41 -52.83 -64.46 -14.29
C SER A 41 -51.63 -64.91 -13.46
N TRP A 42 -51.57 -66.20 -13.15
CA TRP A 42 -50.41 -66.83 -12.52
C TRP A 42 -49.24 -67.06 -13.48
N ARG A 43 -49.33 -66.58 -14.72
CA ARG A 43 -48.21 -66.58 -15.65
C ARG A 43 -47.20 -65.52 -15.22
N SER A 44 -46.09 -65.98 -14.65
CA SER A 44 -44.96 -65.12 -14.32
C SER A 44 -44.46 -64.36 -15.55
N LEU A 45 -44.36 -63.03 -15.41
CA LEU A 45 -43.73 -62.15 -16.40
C LEU A 45 -42.22 -62.08 -16.21
N ALA A 46 -41.77 -62.15 -14.95
CA ALA A 46 -40.37 -62.18 -14.58
C ALA A 46 -40.20 -62.94 -13.25
N LEU A 47 -39.10 -63.70 -13.15
CA LEU A 47 -38.63 -64.34 -11.91
C LEU A 47 -37.39 -63.60 -11.45
N VAL A 48 -37.45 -62.99 -10.27
CA VAL A 48 -36.36 -62.14 -9.77
C VAL A 48 -36.21 -62.35 -8.26
N SER A 49 -35.00 -62.72 -7.85
CA SER A 49 -34.70 -63.06 -6.47
C SER A 49 -34.55 -61.83 -5.57
N GLU A 50 -34.05 -60.71 -6.11
CA GLU A 50 -33.85 -59.49 -5.33
C GLU A 50 -35.11 -58.62 -5.28
N ASP A 51 -35.45 -58.17 -4.07
CA ASP A 51 -36.64 -57.37 -3.80
C ASP A 51 -36.60 -56.01 -4.53
N ALA A 52 -35.42 -55.38 -4.60
CA ALA A 52 -35.23 -54.09 -5.27
C ALA A 52 -35.51 -54.17 -6.78
N ASP A 53 -34.99 -55.21 -7.44
CA ASP A 53 -35.19 -55.42 -8.86
C ASP A 53 -36.66 -55.76 -9.19
N ARG A 54 -37.33 -56.52 -8.31
CA ARG A 54 -38.77 -56.77 -8.45
C ARG A 54 -39.59 -55.50 -8.38
N ALA A 55 -39.36 -54.68 -7.36
CA ALA A 55 -40.05 -53.40 -7.21
C ALA A 55 -39.82 -52.49 -8.42
N PHE A 56 -38.58 -52.44 -8.92
CA PHE A 56 -38.24 -51.68 -10.12
C PHE A 56 -38.98 -52.18 -11.36
N ILE A 57 -38.99 -53.50 -11.62
CA ILE A 57 -39.65 -54.08 -12.79
C ILE A 57 -41.18 -53.90 -12.71
N ALA A 58 -41.78 -54.06 -11.53
CA ALA A 58 -43.21 -53.82 -11.32
C ALA A 58 -43.58 -52.35 -11.58
N ALA A 59 -42.74 -51.41 -11.13
CA ALA A 59 -42.91 -49.98 -11.38
C ALA A 59 -42.68 -49.61 -12.86
N ALA A 60 -41.72 -50.25 -13.52
CA ALA A 60 -41.39 -50.07 -14.94
C ALA A 60 -42.34 -50.84 -15.89
N ASN A 61 -43.60 -51.02 -15.47
CA ASN A 61 -44.60 -51.68 -16.29
C ASN A 61 -44.90 -50.87 -17.57
N PRO A 62 -45.51 -51.51 -18.59
CA PRO A 62 -45.79 -50.88 -19.87
C PRO A 62 -46.61 -49.59 -19.78
N ALA A 63 -47.55 -49.49 -18.84
CA ALA A 63 -48.37 -48.29 -18.68
C ALA A 63 -47.51 -47.10 -18.22
N ALA A 64 -46.66 -47.29 -17.21
CA ALA A 64 -45.75 -46.26 -16.72
C ALA A 64 -44.74 -45.82 -17.81
N VAL A 65 -44.19 -46.76 -18.57
CA VAL A 65 -43.26 -46.44 -19.67
C VAL A 65 -43.96 -45.64 -20.76
N LEU A 66 -45.18 -46.01 -21.14
CA LEU A 66 -45.96 -45.28 -22.15
C LEU A 66 -46.36 -43.88 -21.68
N GLU A 67 -46.67 -43.71 -20.39
CA GLU A 67 -46.95 -42.39 -19.82
C GLU A 67 -45.73 -41.48 -19.89
N LEU A 68 -44.55 -41.99 -19.51
CA LEU A 68 -43.28 -41.25 -19.61
C LEU A 68 -42.95 -40.90 -21.08
N ILE A 69 -43.16 -41.83 -22.02
CA ILE A 69 -42.97 -41.55 -23.45
C ILE A 69 -43.95 -40.49 -23.94
N ALA A 70 -45.21 -40.54 -23.51
CA ALA A 70 -46.21 -39.53 -23.86
C ALA A 70 -45.84 -38.14 -23.29
N GLU A 71 -45.30 -38.09 -22.08
CA GLU A 71 -44.78 -36.87 -21.48
C GLU A 71 -43.61 -36.30 -22.27
N LEU A 72 -42.64 -37.13 -22.64
CA LEU A 72 -41.49 -36.74 -23.48
C LEU A 72 -41.90 -36.31 -24.88
N LYS A 73 -42.94 -36.94 -25.45
CA LYS A 73 -43.48 -36.57 -26.76
C LYS A 73 -44.34 -35.32 -26.73
N CYS A 74 -44.73 -34.80 -25.56
CA CYS A 74 -45.56 -33.61 -25.45
C CYS A 74 -44.75 -32.33 -25.76
N PRO A 75 -44.81 -31.79 -27.00
CA PRO A 75 -43.91 -30.72 -27.44
C PRO A 75 -44.20 -29.43 -26.67
N MET A 76 -45.44 -29.26 -26.21
CA MET A 76 -45.89 -28.11 -25.43
C MET A 76 -45.21 -28.02 -24.06
N ARG A 77 -44.94 -29.14 -23.38
CA ARG A 77 -44.27 -29.13 -22.06
C ARG A 77 -42.79 -28.83 -22.21
N ILE A 78 -42.13 -29.45 -23.19
CA ILE A 78 -40.73 -29.16 -23.54
C ILE A 78 -40.59 -27.70 -23.95
N ALA A 79 -41.41 -27.23 -24.89
CA ALA A 79 -41.38 -25.85 -25.35
C ALA A 79 -41.65 -24.84 -24.22
N ARG A 80 -42.57 -25.14 -23.30
CA ARG A 80 -42.85 -24.28 -22.14
C ARG A 80 -41.65 -24.21 -21.19
N HIS A 81 -41.00 -25.34 -20.92
CA HIS A 81 -39.82 -25.37 -20.06
C HIS A 81 -38.65 -24.63 -20.71
N SER A 82 -38.36 -24.90 -21.98
CA SER A 82 -37.32 -24.21 -22.73
C SER A 82 -37.58 -22.72 -22.84
N LYS A 83 -38.84 -22.30 -23.05
CA LYS A 83 -39.22 -20.89 -23.11
C LYS A 83 -38.95 -20.17 -21.79
N ARG A 84 -39.34 -20.76 -20.65
CA ARG A 84 -39.05 -20.19 -19.32
C ARG A 84 -37.55 -20.04 -19.11
N LEU A 85 -36.78 -21.09 -19.38
CA LEU A 85 -35.32 -21.04 -19.22
C LEU A 85 -34.69 -19.93 -20.08
N ILE A 86 -35.17 -19.75 -21.32
CA ILE A 86 -34.70 -18.66 -22.20
C ILE A 86 -35.07 -17.29 -21.63
N GLU A 87 -36.26 -17.12 -21.07
CA GLU A 87 -36.70 -15.87 -20.45
C GLU A 87 -35.85 -15.54 -19.21
N ASP A 88 -35.58 -16.54 -18.35
CA ASP A 88 -34.73 -16.40 -17.17
C ASP A 88 -33.29 -16.02 -17.56
N LEU A 89 -32.70 -16.72 -18.53
CA LEU A 89 -31.35 -16.42 -19.04
C LEU A 89 -31.27 -15.03 -19.68
N ARG A 90 -32.34 -14.56 -20.33
CA ARG A 90 -32.39 -13.20 -20.89
C ARG A 90 -32.45 -12.15 -19.79
N ALA A 91 -33.24 -12.40 -18.74
CA ALA A 91 -33.31 -11.50 -17.59
C ALA A 91 -31.96 -11.42 -16.86
N GLU A 92 -31.30 -12.56 -16.65
CA GLU A 92 -29.96 -12.62 -16.05
C GLU A 92 -28.93 -11.88 -16.91
N ASN A 93 -28.91 -12.12 -18.23
CA ASN A 93 -28.00 -11.40 -19.13
C ASN A 93 -28.26 -9.88 -19.14
N ALA A 94 -29.52 -9.45 -19.05
CA ALA A 94 -29.86 -8.05 -18.96
C ALA A 94 -29.31 -7.43 -17.66
N GLY A 95 -29.47 -8.12 -16.52
CA GLY A 95 -28.93 -7.70 -15.23
C GLY A 95 -27.40 -7.63 -15.23
N LEU A 96 -26.73 -8.67 -15.74
CA LEU A 96 -25.27 -8.68 -15.87
C LEU A 96 -24.75 -7.55 -16.74
N LYS A 97 -25.46 -7.21 -17.82
CA LYS A 97 -25.10 -6.09 -18.69
C LYS A 97 -25.22 -4.75 -17.96
N THR A 98 -26.29 -4.53 -17.21
CA THR A 98 -26.46 -3.28 -16.43
C THR A 98 -25.40 -3.15 -15.35
N ASP A 99 -25.05 -4.25 -14.68
CA ASP A 99 -24.00 -4.25 -13.65
C ASP A 99 -22.63 -3.97 -14.26
N TYR A 100 -22.34 -4.53 -15.44
CA TYR A 100 -21.12 -4.26 -16.18
C TYR A 100 -21.00 -2.79 -16.59
N GLU A 101 -22.08 -2.19 -17.11
CA GLU A 101 -22.11 -0.76 -17.45
C GLU A 101 -21.94 0.14 -16.22
N ALA A 102 -22.49 -0.24 -15.06
CA ALA A 102 -22.26 0.46 -13.81
C ALA A 102 -20.79 0.39 -13.37
N CYS A 103 -20.16 -0.79 -13.45
CA CYS A 103 -18.74 -0.97 -13.15
C CYS A 103 -17.85 -0.12 -14.06
N GLU A 104 -18.14 -0.06 -15.36
CA GLU A 104 -17.38 0.76 -16.30
C GLU A 104 -17.47 2.26 -15.99
N ARG A 105 -18.62 2.75 -15.54
CA ARG A 105 -18.74 4.15 -15.07
C ARG A 105 -17.86 4.42 -13.85
N VAL A 106 -17.90 3.55 -12.84
CA VAL A 106 -17.06 3.69 -11.64
C VAL A 106 -15.57 3.63 -12.01
N ASN A 107 -15.18 2.74 -12.93
CA ASN A 107 -13.81 2.68 -13.43
C ASN A 107 -13.38 3.99 -14.12
N ALA A 108 -14.28 4.62 -14.88
CA ALA A 108 -14.00 5.90 -15.52
C ALA A 108 -13.81 7.03 -14.50
N GLU A 109 -14.65 7.08 -13.46
CA GLU A 109 -14.55 8.05 -12.36
C GLU A 109 -13.24 7.89 -11.58
N LEU A 110 -12.89 6.67 -11.17
CA LEU A 110 -11.64 6.39 -10.47
C LEU A 110 -10.40 6.77 -11.30
N ARG A 111 -10.43 6.52 -12.61
CA ARG A 111 -9.35 6.95 -13.52
C ARG A 111 -9.24 8.47 -13.58
N ALA A 112 -10.36 9.19 -13.59
CA ALA A 112 -10.38 10.64 -13.56
C ALA A 112 -9.80 11.18 -12.25
N GLU A 113 -10.22 10.62 -11.11
CA GLU A 113 -9.71 11.00 -9.78
C GLU A 113 -8.20 10.73 -9.66
N CYS A 114 -7.74 9.57 -10.12
CA CYS A 114 -6.31 9.24 -10.19
C CYS A 114 -5.51 10.28 -10.98
N LYS A 115 -6.07 10.80 -12.07
CA LYS A 115 -5.42 11.83 -12.87
C LYS A 115 -5.31 13.15 -12.09
N VAL A 116 -6.38 13.53 -11.38
CA VAL A 116 -6.40 14.73 -10.51
C VAL A 116 -5.37 14.59 -9.40
N LEU A 117 -5.37 13.49 -8.65
CA LEU A 117 -4.43 13.25 -7.56
C LEU A 117 -2.98 13.26 -8.06
N LYS A 118 -2.69 12.63 -9.20
CA LYS A 118 -1.36 12.70 -9.82
C LYS A 118 -0.95 14.13 -10.13
N SER A 119 -1.85 14.95 -10.67
CA SER A 119 -1.55 16.36 -10.95
C SER A 119 -1.30 17.19 -9.68
N GLN A 120 -2.04 16.92 -8.60
CA GLN A 120 -1.83 17.57 -7.31
C GLN A 120 -0.49 17.17 -6.69
N VAL A 121 -0.15 15.88 -6.71
CA VAL A 121 1.15 15.39 -6.24
C VAL A 121 2.28 16.03 -7.05
N GLN A 122 2.14 16.09 -8.38
CA GLN A 122 3.12 16.77 -9.22
C GLN A 122 3.24 18.25 -8.89
N ALA A 123 2.13 18.96 -8.64
CA ALA A 123 2.17 20.36 -8.23
C ALA A 123 2.89 20.56 -6.89
N LEU A 124 2.56 19.74 -5.89
CA LEU A 124 3.21 19.76 -4.57
C LEU A 124 4.70 19.40 -4.63
N GLN A 125 5.09 18.52 -5.56
CA GLN A 125 6.51 18.19 -5.80
C GLN A 125 7.23 19.25 -6.63
N ALA A 126 6.51 19.92 -7.53
CA ALA A 126 7.05 20.93 -8.44
C ALA A 126 7.22 22.29 -7.76
N GLU A 127 6.40 22.61 -6.75
CA GLU A 127 6.74 23.65 -5.79
C GLU A 127 8.03 23.20 -5.09
N PRO A 128 9.20 23.74 -5.45
CA PRO A 128 10.41 23.46 -4.71
C PRO A 128 10.09 23.96 -3.30
N ASN A 129 10.38 23.17 -2.26
CA ASN A 129 10.33 23.64 -0.88
C ASN A 129 10.96 25.04 -0.84
N SER A 130 10.15 26.10 -0.87
CA SER A 130 10.65 27.46 -1.10
C SER A 130 11.47 27.91 0.11
N TYR A 131 11.21 27.25 1.23
CA TYR A 131 12.00 27.27 2.44
C TYR A 131 13.34 26.53 2.33
N GLN A 132 13.49 25.49 1.49
CA GLN A 132 14.74 24.73 1.37
C GLN A 132 15.83 25.53 0.67
N THR A 133 15.51 26.22 -0.42
CA THR A 133 16.48 27.08 -1.11
C THR A 133 16.90 28.26 -0.24
N GLY A 134 15.95 28.88 0.48
CA GLY A 134 16.23 29.92 1.47
C GLY A 134 17.05 29.40 2.66
N TYR A 135 16.72 28.21 3.18
CA TYR A 135 17.44 27.56 4.28
C TYR A 135 18.87 27.20 3.90
N ASP A 136 19.07 26.65 2.70
CA ASP A 136 20.40 26.30 2.20
C ASP A 136 21.24 27.54 1.92
N ALA A 137 20.65 28.62 1.39
CA ALA A 137 21.31 29.90 1.21
C ALA A 137 21.71 30.52 2.56
N GLY A 138 20.80 30.53 3.53
CA GLY A 138 21.05 31.02 4.89
C GLY A 138 22.15 30.22 5.60
N ARG A 139 22.16 28.88 5.45
CA ARG A 139 23.19 28.01 6.01
C ARG A 139 24.57 28.33 5.42
N LYS A 140 24.67 28.48 4.10
CA LYS A 140 25.92 28.83 3.39
C LYS A 140 26.45 30.21 3.80
N SER A 141 25.56 31.21 3.85
CA SER A 141 25.90 32.56 4.29
C SER A 141 26.38 32.57 5.75
N SER A 142 25.68 31.87 6.64
CA SER A 142 26.08 31.75 8.06
C SER A 142 27.44 31.08 8.23
N ALA A 143 27.71 30.01 7.47
CA ALA A 143 29.01 29.34 7.49
C ALA A 143 30.14 30.27 7.01
N SER A 144 29.91 31.03 5.92
CA SER A 144 30.87 32.00 5.41
C SER A 144 31.14 33.12 6.40
N HIS A 145 30.11 33.65 7.06
CA HIS A 145 30.27 34.64 8.12
C HIS A 145 31.06 34.08 9.30
N ALA A 146 30.76 32.86 9.75
CA ALA A 146 31.49 32.21 10.84
C ALA A 146 32.98 32.02 10.52
N GLU A 147 33.31 31.66 9.27
CA GLU A 147 34.71 31.57 8.82
C GLU A 147 35.41 32.93 8.81
N ASN A 148 34.74 33.97 8.30
CA ASN A 148 35.31 35.32 8.28
C ASN A 148 35.57 35.84 9.70
N TRP A 149 34.60 35.70 10.61
CA TRP A 149 34.77 36.06 12.03
C TRP A 149 35.92 35.29 12.67
N ARG A 150 36.09 34.00 12.36
CA ARG A 150 37.21 33.21 12.85
C ARG A 150 38.55 33.75 12.34
N ARG A 151 38.65 34.12 11.07
CA ARG A 151 39.87 34.73 10.50
C ARG A 151 40.19 36.07 11.14
N GLU A 152 39.19 36.92 11.33
CA GLU A 152 39.35 38.22 11.98
C GLU A 152 39.80 38.06 13.44
N ALA A 153 39.20 37.13 14.17
CA ALA A 153 39.61 36.82 15.55
C ALA A 153 41.06 36.31 15.61
N GLN A 154 41.48 35.45 14.68
CA GLN A 154 42.86 34.98 14.59
C GLN A 154 43.84 36.11 14.26
N ALA A 155 43.49 36.99 13.31
CA ALA A 155 44.30 38.14 12.96
C ALA A 155 44.44 39.13 14.12
N ALA A 156 43.34 39.39 14.84
CA ALA A 156 43.35 40.23 16.04
C ALA A 156 44.24 39.62 17.14
N SER A 157 44.14 38.30 17.38
CA SER A 157 45.00 37.59 18.34
C SER A 157 46.49 37.74 17.96
N ALA A 158 46.84 37.49 16.70
CA ALA A 158 48.21 37.64 16.23
C ALA A 158 48.73 39.09 16.39
N LYS A 159 47.86 40.09 16.21
CA LYS A 159 48.23 41.48 16.43
C LYS A 159 48.48 41.79 17.91
N VAL A 160 47.68 41.24 18.82
CA VAL A 160 47.89 41.36 20.27
C VAL A 160 49.23 40.74 20.68
N ASP A 161 49.56 39.55 20.16
CA ASP A 161 50.82 38.87 20.46
C ASP A 161 52.03 39.67 19.96
N ASN A 162 51.95 40.23 18.74
CA ASN A 162 52.99 41.10 18.21
C ASN A 162 53.18 42.37 19.06
N LEU A 163 52.10 43.04 19.46
CA LEU A 163 52.18 44.23 20.31
C LEU A 163 52.75 43.89 21.69
N ARG A 164 52.41 42.72 22.26
CA ARG A 164 53.00 42.25 23.52
C ARG A 164 54.51 42.06 23.39
N ALA A 165 54.96 41.39 22.33
CA ALA A 165 56.38 41.18 22.06
C ALA A 165 57.12 42.52 21.85
N GLU A 166 56.52 43.46 21.13
CA GLU A 166 57.07 44.81 20.93
C GLU A 166 57.17 45.57 22.26
N CYS A 167 56.13 45.54 23.10
CA CYS A 167 56.16 46.13 24.43
C CYS A 167 57.24 45.50 25.31
N GLU A 168 57.43 44.19 25.24
CA GLU A 168 58.49 43.48 25.98
C GLU A 168 59.88 43.90 25.50
N ALA A 169 60.10 43.99 24.18
CA ALA A 169 61.34 44.48 23.60
C ALA A 169 61.63 45.94 24.02
N LEU A 170 60.63 46.82 23.97
CA LEU A 170 60.78 48.21 24.41
C LEU A 170 61.13 48.31 25.90
N ARG A 171 60.47 47.51 26.77
CA ARG A 171 60.83 47.44 28.20
C ARG A 171 62.27 47.02 28.41
N LYS A 172 62.75 46.03 27.65
CA LYS A 172 64.15 45.59 27.69
C LYS A 172 65.11 46.71 27.31
N ILE A 173 64.86 47.42 26.20
CA ILE A 173 65.68 48.55 25.75
C ILE A 173 65.73 49.65 26.82
N ILE A 174 64.59 49.99 27.44
CA ILE A 174 64.53 51.00 28.51
C ILE A 174 65.35 50.55 29.72
N SER A 175 65.20 49.29 30.14
CA SER A 175 65.97 48.72 31.25
C SER A 175 67.48 48.73 30.98
N GLU A 176 67.92 48.34 29.79
CA GLU A 176 69.33 48.37 29.38
C GLU A 176 69.88 49.80 29.35
N SER A 177 69.13 50.74 28.79
CA SER A 177 69.49 52.16 28.72
C SER A 177 69.63 52.77 30.12
N ALA A 178 68.70 52.48 31.01
CA ALA A 178 68.75 52.99 32.38
C ALA A 178 69.92 52.40 33.18
N THR A 179 70.19 51.10 33.01
CA THR A 179 71.36 50.43 33.59
C THR A 179 72.67 51.08 33.11
N ALA A 180 72.78 51.40 31.81
CA ALA A 180 73.95 52.07 31.24
C ALA A 180 74.19 53.47 31.81
N CYS A 181 73.13 54.17 32.24
CA CYS A 181 73.20 55.46 32.90
C CYS A 181 73.44 55.37 34.43
N GLY A 182 73.70 54.17 34.98
CA GLY A 182 73.93 53.96 36.41
C GLY A 182 72.67 53.97 37.28
N ALA A 183 71.48 53.98 36.66
CA ALA A 183 70.21 53.88 37.36
C ALA A 183 69.75 52.43 37.42
N ALA A 184 69.53 51.90 38.63
CA ALA A 184 68.88 50.59 38.79
C ALA A 184 67.36 50.77 38.63
N VAL A 185 66.82 50.32 37.51
CA VAL A 185 65.37 50.35 37.27
C VAL A 185 64.77 49.04 37.78
N SER A 186 63.83 49.15 38.73
CA SER A 186 63.08 48.00 39.26
C SER A 186 62.29 47.32 38.14
N VAL A 187 62.26 45.99 38.17
CA VAL A 187 61.52 45.14 37.21
C VAL A 187 60.01 45.43 37.25
N ASP A 188 59.53 46.03 38.34
CA ASP A 188 58.17 46.56 38.52
C ASP A 188 58.06 48.04 38.14
N CYS A 189 58.47 48.40 36.92
CA CYS A 189 58.11 49.70 36.35
C CYS A 189 56.61 49.71 36.03
N SER A 190 55.79 50.11 36.99
CA SER A 190 54.38 50.34 36.77
C SER A 190 54.20 51.43 35.70
N LEU A 191 53.11 51.33 34.92
CA LEU A 191 52.75 52.36 33.93
C LEU A 191 52.63 53.76 34.59
N GLU A 192 52.27 53.79 35.85
CA GLU A 192 52.15 55.00 36.66
C GLU A 192 53.53 55.62 36.97
N PHE A 193 54.54 54.80 37.28
CA PHE A 193 55.93 55.27 37.41
C PHE A 193 56.47 55.79 36.07
N MET A 194 56.21 55.08 34.97
CA MET A 194 56.60 55.52 33.61
C MET A 194 55.93 56.84 33.20
N ALA A 195 54.71 57.12 33.66
CA ALA A 195 54.03 58.38 33.36
C ALA A 195 54.66 59.59 34.05
N MET A 196 55.34 59.40 35.20
CA MET A 196 56.00 60.47 35.95
C MET A 196 57.45 60.74 35.48
N LEU A 197 58.07 59.76 34.82
CA LEU A 197 59.45 59.80 34.36
C LEU A 197 59.82 61.01 33.46
N PRO A 198 58.98 61.43 32.49
CA PRO A 198 59.29 62.60 31.66
C PRO A 198 59.43 63.91 32.45
N ALA A 199 58.61 64.09 33.50
CA ALA A 199 58.66 65.27 34.36
C ALA A 199 59.91 65.25 35.27
N GLU A 200 60.23 64.09 35.84
CA GLU A 200 61.45 63.84 36.64
C GLU A 200 62.72 64.09 35.82
N ILE A 201 62.83 63.50 34.62
CA ILE A 201 63.96 63.70 33.70
C ILE A 201 64.07 65.17 33.30
N GLY A 202 62.96 65.83 32.97
CA GLY A 202 62.94 67.26 32.63
C GLY A 202 63.47 68.13 33.77
N SER A 203 63.14 67.80 35.02
CA SER A 203 63.64 68.49 36.21
C SER A 203 65.15 68.29 36.42
N VAL A 204 65.67 67.06 36.24
CA VAL A 204 67.10 66.75 36.37
C VAL A 204 67.92 67.41 35.24
N VAL A 205 67.48 67.29 33.98
CA VAL A 205 68.14 67.95 32.85
C VAL A 205 68.10 69.47 33.00
N GLY A 206 66.99 70.03 33.50
CA GLY A 206 66.88 71.44 33.82
C GLY A 206 67.88 71.90 34.87
N ARG A 207 68.13 71.09 35.91
CA ARG A 207 69.17 71.36 36.92
C ARG A 207 70.57 71.28 36.33
N LEU A 208 70.89 70.20 35.61
CA LEU A 208 72.21 70.02 34.98
C LEU A 208 72.55 71.12 33.97
N ARG A 209 71.56 71.62 33.22
CA ARG A 209 71.76 72.77 32.31
C ARG A 209 72.03 74.08 33.04
N LYS A 210 71.46 74.28 34.22
CA LYS A 210 71.75 75.45 35.05
C LYS A 210 73.14 75.36 35.67
N GLU A 211 73.55 74.17 36.09
CA GLU A 211 74.90 73.91 36.61
C GLU A 211 75.98 74.05 35.52
N ALA A 212 75.69 73.65 34.28
CA ALA A 212 76.61 73.84 33.14
C ALA A 212 76.68 75.28 32.60
N ALA A 213 75.82 76.18 33.09
CA ALA A 213 75.75 77.59 32.68
C ALA A 213 76.34 78.55 33.74
N GLN A 214 76.95 78.01 34.80
CA GLN A 214 77.80 78.71 35.77
C GLN A 214 79.27 78.42 35.49
#